data_AF-A0A256YRZ2-F1
#
_entry.id   AF-A0A256YRZ2-F1
#
_cell.length_a   1.000
_cell.length_b   1.000
_cell.length_c   1.000
_cell.angle_alpha   90.00
_cell.angle_beta   90.00
_cell.angle_gamma   90.00
#
_symmetry.space_group_name_H-M   'P 1'
#
loop_
_entity.id
_entity.type
_entity.pdbx_description
1 polymer ?
#
loop_
_entity_poly.entity_id
_entity_poly.type
_entity_poly.pdbx_seq_one_letter_code
_entity_poly.pdbx_strand_id
1 'polypeptide(L)'
;MSSIETLIPYLKKGDSSEQPTIIVDSREAAATPKIVKALRERGAEIVIKPLEKGDYVISDECAFERKTVHDFVYTLTRRYLFEQLFLLKEAYPKPFLLIEGY
;
A
#
# COMPACT_ATOMS: atom_id res chain seq x y z
N MET A 1 3.67 23.59 -1.87
CA MET A 1 3.87 22.93 -3.18
C MET A 1 3.95 21.43 -2.90
N SER A 2 2.83 20.72 -3.06
CA SER A 2 2.71 19.31 -2.69
C SER A 2 3.12 18.47 -3.89
N SER A 3 4.32 17.90 -3.81
CA SER A 3 4.78 16.87 -4.73
C SER A 3 4.05 15.59 -4.38
N ILE A 4 2.83 15.42 -4.89
CA ILE A 4 2.10 14.17 -4.79
C ILE A 4 2.98 13.10 -5.40
N GLU A 5 3.40 12.12 -4.60
CA GLU A 5 4.16 10.97 -5.07
C GLU A 5 3.24 10.06 -5.89
N THR A 6 3.01 10.44 -7.14
CA THR A 6 2.20 9.67 -8.08
C THR A 6 3.01 8.55 -8.70
N LEU A 7 2.35 7.44 -9.02
CA LEU A 7 2.91 6.32 -9.78
C LEU A 7 3.04 6.62 -11.29
N ILE A 8 2.56 7.79 -11.73
CA ILE A 8 2.56 8.24 -13.13
C ILE A 8 3.93 8.10 -13.81
N PRO A 9 5.07 8.43 -13.16
CA PRO A 9 6.38 8.27 -13.79
C PRO A 9 6.80 6.80 -14.05
N TYR A 10 6.14 5.86 -13.38
CA TYR A 10 6.50 4.44 -13.39
C TYR A 10 5.50 3.57 -14.16
N LEU A 11 4.30 4.09 -14.47
CA LEU A 11 3.31 3.40 -15.28
C LEU A 11 3.68 3.51 -16.77
N LYS A 12 4.15 2.40 -17.36
CA LYS A 12 4.19 2.26 -18.82
C LYS A 12 2.80 1.91 -19.33
N LYS A 13 2.31 2.68 -20.32
CA LYS A 13 1.05 2.41 -21.00
C LYS A 13 1.31 1.37 -22.09
N GLY A 14 1.12 0.08 -21.79
CA GLY A 14 1.35 -0.97 -22.78
C GLY A 14 0.88 -2.36 -22.33
N ASP A 15 -0.05 -2.91 -23.13
CA ASP A 15 -0.50 -4.30 -23.28
C ASP A 15 -0.67 -5.25 -22.08
N SER A 16 -1.63 -6.16 -22.24
CA SER A 16 -2.16 -7.08 -21.23
C SER A 16 -1.19 -8.19 -20.75
N SER A 17 0.13 -7.94 -20.80
CA SER A 17 1.22 -8.84 -20.45
C SER A 17 2.29 -8.25 -19.53
N GLU A 18 2.16 -7.00 -19.05
CA GLU A 18 3.18 -6.40 -18.18
C GLU A 18 3.01 -6.81 -16.70
N GLN A 19 4.13 -7.22 -16.10
CA GLN A 19 4.25 -7.54 -14.68
C GLN A 19 3.81 -6.34 -13.83
N PRO A 20 2.89 -6.50 -12.86
CA PRO A 20 2.40 -5.37 -12.10
C PRO A 20 3.52 -4.78 -11.22
N THR A 21 3.78 -3.48 -11.37
CA THR A 21 4.69 -2.75 -10.47
C THR A 21 3.94 -2.36 -9.20
N ILE A 22 4.45 -2.78 -8.05
CA ILE A 22 3.89 -2.47 -6.73
C ILE A 22 4.95 -1.73 -5.93
N ILE A 23 4.57 -0.58 -5.38
CA ILE A 23 5.41 0.13 -4.41
C ILE A 23 5.04 -0.33 -3.01
N VAL A 24 6.03 -0.68 -2.20
CA VAL A 24 5.85 -1.09 -0.81
C VAL A 24 6.57 -0.11 0.11
N ASP A 25 5.89 0.33 1.18
CA ASP A 25 6.50 1.15 2.23
C ASP A 25 7.69 0.40 2.83
N SER A 26 8.78 1.13 3.09
CA SER A 26 10.01 0.54 3.61
C SER A 26 9.85 -0.11 4.99
N ARG A 27 8.95 0.40 5.85
CA ARG A 27 8.66 -0.18 7.15
C ARG A 27 7.83 -1.45 6.99
N GLU A 28 6.84 -1.44 6.11
CA GLU A 28 6.03 -2.64 5.84
C GLU A 28 6.88 -3.74 5.19
N ALA A 29 7.72 -3.41 4.21
CA ALA A 29 8.64 -4.36 3.59
C ALA A 29 9.58 -5.03 4.60
N ALA A 30 9.99 -4.29 5.64
CA ALA A 30 10.80 -4.81 6.75
C ALA A 30 9.97 -5.68 7.72
N ALA A 31 8.72 -5.31 8.00
CA ALA A 31 7.82 -6.06 8.87
C ALA A 31 7.34 -7.37 8.24
N THR A 32 7.09 -7.38 6.92
CA THR A 32 6.47 -8.50 6.19
C THR A 32 7.28 -8.95 4.96
N PRO A 33 8.57 -9.34 5.12
CA PRO A 33 9.43 -9.73 3.99
C PRO A 33 8.88 -10.93 3.20
N LYS A 34 8.07 -11.79 3.84
CA LYS A 34 7.39 -12.92 3.18
C LYS A 34 6.39 -12.47 2.11
N ILE A 35 5.66 -11.37 2.35
CA ILE A 35 4.69 -10.83 1.40
C ILE A 35 5.42 -10.29 0.18
N VAL A 36 6.46 -9.49 0.39
CA VAL A 36 7.32 -8.97 -0.69
C VAL A 36 7.89 -10.11 -1.55
N LYS A 37 8.39 -11.16 -0.90
CA LYS A 37 8.91 -12.34 -1.60
C LYS A 37 7.81 -13.03 -2.43
N ALA A 38 6.65 -13.30 -1.85
CA ALA A 38 5.55 -13.96 -2.53
C ALA A 38 5.01 -13.14 -3.73
N LEU A 39 4.97 -11.82 -3.62
CA LEU A 39 4.60 -10.94 -4.73
C LEU A 39 5.61 -11.02 -5.88
N ARG A 40 6.91 -10.99 -5.58
CA ARG A 40 7.97 -11.17 -6.58
C ARG A 40 7.89 -12.53 -7.27
N GLU A 41 7.66 -13.61 -6.52
CA GLU A 41 7.51 -14.97 -7.06
C GLU A 41 6.28 -15.11 -7.99
N ARG A 42 5.25 -14.28 -7.77
CA ARG A 42 4.06 -14.19 -8.64
C ARG A 42 4.25 -13.26 -9.84
N GLY A 43 5.46 -12.72 -10.03
CA GLY A 43 5.80 -11.88 -11.17
C GLY A 43 5.45 -10.41 -11.01
N ALA A 44 5.31 -9.90 -9.78
CA ALA A 44 5.20 -8.46 -9.54
C ALA A 44 6.59 -7.81 -9.45
N GLU A 45 6.75 -6.64 -10.05
CA GLU A 45 7.92 -5.80 -9.86
C GLU A 45 7.76 -5.00 -8.56
N ILE A 46 8.65 -5.21 -7.57
CA ILE A 46 8.54 -4.55 -6.27
C ILE A 46 9.57 -3.43 -6.13
N VAL A 47 9.07 -2.21 -5.93
CA VAL A 47 9.85 -1.03 -5.57
C VAL A 47 9.65 -0.73 -4.10
N ILE A 48 10.73 -0.68 -3.31
CA ILE A 48 10.67 -0.37 -1.89
C ILE A 48 11.09 1.09 -1.69
N LYS A 49 10.20 1.91 -1.11
CA LYS A 49 10.50 3.32 -0.81
C LYS A 49 9.72 3.75 0.44
N PRO A 50 10.18 4.77 1.20
CA PRO A 50 9.36 5.34 2.26
C PRO A 50 8.09 5.96 1.64
N LEU A 51 6.93 5.63 2.20
CA LEU A 51 5.65 6.21 1.80
C LEU A 51 5.10 7.08 2.93
N GLU A 52 4.55 8.24 2.57
CA GLU A 52 3.84 9.08 3.52
C GLU A 52 2.51 8.46 3.96
N LYS A 53 1.87 7.69 3.06
CA LYS A 53 0.52 7.13 3.24
C LYS A 53 0.39 5.78 2.56
N GLY A 54 -0.24 4.83 3.25
CA GLY A 54 -0.47 3.46 2.76
C GLY A 54 0.78 2.58 2.81
N ASP A 55 0.56 1.27 2.76
CA ASP A 55 1.61 0.27 2.88
C ASP A 55 2.00 -0.33 1.51
N TYR A 56 1.01 -0.52 0.63
CA TYR A 56 1.20 -1.03 -0.72
C TYR A 56 0.45 -0.18 -1.73
N VAL A 57 1.15 0.44 -2.67
CA VAL A 57 0.54 1.22 -3.75
C VAL A 57 0.63 0.40 -5.04
N ILE A 58 -0.52 0.01 -5.57
CA ILE A 58 -0.60 -0.88 -6.75
C ILE A 58 -0.93 -0.13 -8.04
N SER A 59 -1.39 1.12 -7.94
CA SER A 59 -1.64 2.01 -9.07
C SER A 59 -1.70 3.46 -8.58
N ASP A 60 -1.80 4.41 -9.50
CA ASP A 60 -2.05 5.83 -9.20
C ASP A 60 -3.37 6.07 -8.45
N GLU A 61 -4.32 5.16 -8.55
CA GLU A 61 -5.62 5.28 -7.87
C GLU A 61 -5.75 4.45 -6.60
N CYS A 62 -4.97 3.38 -6.46
CA CYS A 62 -5.23 2.31 -5.50
C CYS A 62 -4.04 2.02 -4.58
N ALA A 63 -4.32 2.07 -3.28
CA ALA A 63 -3.39 1.71 -2.22
C ALA A 63 -4.07 0.84 -1.16
N PHE A 64 -3.29 -0.04 -0.56
CA PHE A 64 -3.67 -0.91 0.55
C PHE A 64 -2.96 -0.46 1.82
N GLU A 65 -3.73 -0.35 2.89
CA GLU A 65 -3.25 -0.33 4.26
C GLU A 65 -3.47 -1.73 4.84
N ARG A 66 -2.39 -2.38 5.30
CA ARG A 66 -2.47 -3.69 5.95
C ARG A 66 -2.51 -3.47 7.46
N LYS A 67 -3.44 -4.14 8.13
CA LYS A 67 -3.56 -4.05 9.58
C LYS A 67 -3.88 -5.41 10.16
N THR A 68 -3.15 -5.81 11.21
CA THR A 68 -3.50 -7.05 11.91
C THR A 68 -4.81 -6.85 12.68
N VAL A 69 -5.53 -7.93 12.99
CA VAL A 69 -6.73 -7.85 13.85
C VAL A 69 -6.40 -7.19 15.19
N HIS A 70 -5.21 -7.46 15.76
CA HIS A 70 -4.77 -6.84 17.01
C HIS A 70 -4.61 -5.33 16.86
N ASP A 71 -3.89 -4.89 15.82
CA ASP A 71 -3.70 -3.45 15.55
C ASP A 71 -5.03 -2.77 15.23
N PHE A 72 -5.90 -3.43 14.49
CA PHE A 72 -7.22 -2.91 14.16
C PHE A 72 -8.05 -2.65 15.44
N VAL A 73 -8.15 -3.61 16.35
CA VAL A 73 -8.87 -3.43 17.63
C VAL A 73 -8.20 -2.34 18.47
N TYR A 74 -6.87 -2.32 18.51
CA TYR A 74 -6.12 -1.33 19.27
C TYR A 74 -6.34 0.10 18.74
N THR A 75 -6.22 0.30 17.42
CA THR A 75 -6.43 1.60 16.74
C THR A 75 -7.88 2.08 16.85
N LEU A 76 -8.84 1.16 16.76
CA LEU A 76 -10.27 1.44 16.88
C LEU A 76 -10.64 1.93 18.29
N THR A 77 -10.17 1.24 19.33
CA THR A 77 -10.46 1.60 20.73
C THR A 77 -9.85 2.94 21.14
N ARG A 78 -8.76 3.34 20.48
CA ARG A 78 -8.06 4.62 20.69
C ARG A 78 -8.52 5.74 19.75
N ARG A 79 -9.54 5.49 18.91
CA ARG A 79 -10.19 6.43 17.98
C ARG A 79 -9.34 6.99 16.82
N TYR A 80 -8.07 6.61 16.69
CA TYR A 80 -7.23 7.13 15.60
C TYR A 80 -7.34 6.34 14.29
N LEU A 81 -8.06 5.20 14.27
CA LEU A 81 -8.30 4.44 13.04
C LEU A 81 -8.96 5.30 11.95
N PHE A 82 -9.99 6.07 12.30
CA PHE A 82 -10.72 6.87 11.30
C PHE A 82 -9.85 7.97 10.71
N GLU A 83 -9.02 8.63 11.51
CA GLU A 83 -8.08 9.65 11.03
C GLU A 83 -7.12 9.06 9.99
N GLN A 84 -6.57 7.88 10.25
CA GLN A 84 -5.71 7.17 9.29
C GLN A 84 -6.45 6.85 8.00
N LEU A 85 -7.69 6.35 8.09
CA LEU A 85 -8.50 6.02 6.91
C LEU A 85 -8.90 7.27 6.10
N PHE A 86 -9.17 8.39 6.76
CA PHE A 86 -9.41 9.66 6.07
C PHE A 86 -8.16 10.13 5.32
N LEU A 87 -6.99 10.09 5.96
CA LEU A 87 -5.73 10.46 5.31
C LEU A 87 -5.41 9.58 4.10
N LEU A 88 -5.71 8.27 4.18
CA LEU A 88 -5.56 7.34 3.08
C LEU A 88 -6.54 7.66 1.93
N LYS A 89 -7.81 7.93 2.26
CA LYS A 89 -8.85 8.31 1.27
C LYS A 89 -8.57 9.66 0.61
N GLU A 90 -7.93 10.59 1.29
CA GLU A 90 -7.50 11.85 0.69
C GLU A 90 -6.37 11.68 -0.33
N ALA A 91 -5.51 10.67 -0.14
CA ALA A 91 -4.38 10.42 -1.03
C ALA A 91 -4.72 9.52 -2.21
N TYR A 92 -5.61 8.56 -2.02
CA TYR A 92 -5.94 7.56 -3.03
C TYR A 92 -7.45 7.54 -3.31
N PRO A 93 -7.88 7.69 -4.58
CA PRO A 93 -9.27 7.55 -4.98
C PRO A 93 -9.92 6.22 -4.58
N LYS A 94 -9.14 5.13 -4.57
CA LYS A 94 -9.59 3.76 -4.27
C LYS A 94 -8.75 3.16 -3.15
N PRO A 95 -8.92 3.59 -1.89
CA PRO A 95 -8.19 3.06 -0.76
C PRO A 95 -8.79 1.73 -0.29
N PHE A 96 -7.93 0.77 0.07
CA PHE A 96 -8.33 -0.51 0.64
C PHE A 96 -7.71 -0.69 2.03
N LEU A 97 -8.51 -1.14 2.99
CA LEU A 97 -8.01 -1.64 4.27
C LEU A 97 -8.05 -3.17 4.24
N LEU A 98 -6.87 -3.79 4.32
CA LEU A 98 -6.73 -5.23 4.44
C LEU A 98 -6.54 -5.58 5.92
N ILE A 99 -7.55 -6.23 6.51
CA ILE A 99 -7.46 -6.74 7.87
C ILE A 99 -6.99 -8.19 7.82
N GLU A 100 -5.82 -8.45 8.39
CA GLU A 100 -5.23 -9.78 8.47
C GLU A 100 -5.34 -10.34 9.89
N GLY A 101 -5.95 -11.53 10.03
CA GLY A 101 -5.92 -12.27 11.27
C GLY A 101 -6.86 -13.48 11.30
N TYR A 102 -6.49 -14.39 12.20
CA TYR A 102 -6.94 -15.77 12.38
C TYR A 102 -6.49 -16.76 11.30
#